data_AF-A0A957TUW0-F1
#
_entry.id   AF-A0A957TUW0-F1
#
_cell.length_a   1.000
_cell.length_b   1.000
_cell.length_c   1.000
_cell.angle_alpha   90.00
_cell.angle_beta   90.00
_cell.angle_gamma   90.00
#
_symmetry.space_group_name_H-M   'P 1'
#
loop_
_entity.id
_entity.type
_entity.pdbx_description
1 polymer ?
#
loop_
_entity_poly.entity_id
_entity_poly.type
_entity_poly.pdbx_seq_one_letter_code
_entity_poly.pdbx_strand_id
1 'polypeptide(L)'
;MVEPRAIGVVRNALLLSLDYEKSPTMTNEHTLITRLEAADVEELARLVARPSADEERALRAYLGSERYQRLHSLALRREMTRSVHRNRTYPNVIVIPRMFGSELTSTDLDGNKERIWLNPRRIVAGQLNRLRLAPNGLSEFDPHYTVKATGIMKEYYGELLLTLAEQCTVHAFWYDWRKSFKVGAAELQGRLDTWFGEDEPVHIVAHGEGGLLARSYIALFPDQWQRHQGRLIMLGTPNHGMINALMAITGHLGLVRWLDQLAPTDRPADARVIAASFPSIFQMFPSPLHDPTMLPLYDQQSYGKELVIDPEKLALGQGHHALLAKVVDPERMVLVAG
;
A
#
# COMPACT_ATOMS: atom_id res chain seq x y z
N MET A 1 8.48 9.47 19.01
CA MET A 1 7.48 8.49 19.52
C MET A 1 6.12 8.78 18.89
N VAL A 2 5.81 8.17 17.73
CA VAL A 2 4.49 8.26 17.04
C VAL A 2 3.86 6.85 16.88
N GLU A 3 4.51 5.86 17.49
CA GLU A 3 4.32 4.42 17.30
C GLU A 3 2.95 3.83 17.76
N PRO A 4 2.24 4.36 18.78
CA PRO A 4 1.02 3.69 19.27
C PRO A 4 -0.20 3.83 18.33
N ARG A 5 -0.29 4.90 17.52
CA ARG A 5 -1.53 5.20 16.78
C ARG A 5 -1.65 4.43 15.47
N ALA A 6 -0.61 4.32 14.66
CA ALA A 6 -0.70 3.65 13.34
C ALA A 6 -0.92 2.14 13.46
N ILE A 7 -0.21 1.48 14.40
CA ILE A 7 -0.37 0.04 14.68
C ILE A 7 -1.66 -0.21 15.48
N GLY A 8 -2.04 0.71 16.38
CA GLY A 8 -3.30 0.67 17.10
C GLY A 8 -4.52 0.74 16.19
N VAL A 9 -4.45 1.50 15.10
CA VAL A 9 -5.52 1.59 14.10
C VAL A 9 -5.65 0.30 13.29
N VAL A 10 -4.54 -0.28 12.81
CA VAL A 10 -4.55 -1.58 12.11
C VAL A 10 -5.09 -2.67 13.05
N ARG A 11 -4.60 -2.75 14.29
CA ARG A 11 -5.05 -3.72 15.30
C ARG A 11 -6.54 -3.54 15.70
N ASN A 12 -7.01 -2.31 15.92
CA ASN A 12 -8.38 -2.05 16.33
C ASN A 12 -9.39 -2.27 15.20
N ALA A 13 -9.04 -1.92 13.95
CA ALA A 13 -9.85 -2.24 12.77
C ALA A 13 -10.00 -3.75 12.55
N LEU A 14 -8.94 -4.52 12.85
CA LEU A 14 -8.95 -5.98 12.69
C LEU A 14 -9.71 -6.70 13.81
N LEU A 15 -9.69 -6.17 15.03
CA LEU A 15 -10.51 -6.69 16.14
C LEU A 15 -12.01 -6.50 15.88
N LEU A 16 -12.41 -5.38 15.27
CA LEU A 16 -13.81 -5.16 14.85
C LEU A 16 -14.27 -6.14 13.76
N SER A 17 -13.36 -6.64 12.92
CA SER A 17 -13.66 -7.62 11.86
C SER A 17 -13.84 -9.07 12.37
N LEU A 18 -13.48 -9.35 13.63
CA LEU A 18 -13.55 -10.70 14.21
C LEU A 18 -14.95 -11.06 14.76
N ASP A 19 -15.76 -10.07 15.12
CA ASP A 19 -17.08 -10.27 15.78
C ASP A 19 -18.28 -10.28 14.83
N TYR A 20 -18.09 -9.89 13.58
CA TYR A 20 -19.14 -9.97 12.56
C TYR A 20 -19.17 -11.41 12.02
N GLU A 21 -20.34 -12.03 11.86
CA GLU A 21 -20.68 -13.16 10.97
C GLU A 21 -21.47 -14.32 11.63
N LYS A 22 -22.82 -14.22 11.63
CA LYS A 22 -23.78 -15.34 11.46
C LYS A 22 -25.16 -14.81 11.00
N SER A 23 -25.53 -14.85 9.69
CA SER A 23 -26.94 -14.86 9.20
C SER A 23 -27.06 -14.90 7.64
N PRO A 24 -28.11 -15.48 7.02
CA PRO A 24 -28.33 -15.54 5.55
C PRO A 24 -28.50 -14.20 4.80
N THR A 25 -28.56 -13.05 5.47
CA THR A 25 -28.47 -11.69 4.86
C THR A 25 -27.06 -11.37 4.33
N MET A 26 -26.06 -12.18 4.66
CA MET A 26 -24.63 -11.93 4.42
C MET A 26 -24.16 -11.99 2.96
N THR A 27 -24.83 -12.71 2.06
CA THR A 27 -24.33 -12.88 0.67
C THR A 27 -24.37 -11.55 -0.10
N ASN A 28 -25.41 -10.74 0.13
CA ASN A 28 -25.53 -9.42 -0.49
C ASN A 28 -24.54 -8.42 0.15
N GLU A 29 -24.37 -8.46 1.47
CA GLU A 29 -23.40 -7.61 2.18
C GLU A 29 -21.97 -7.91 1.70
N HIS A 30 -21.56 -9.18 1.68
CA HIS A 30 -20.22 -9.58 1.22
C HIS A 30 -19.98 -9.20 -0.25
N THR A 31 -20.99 -9.33 -1.10
CA THR A 31 -20.92 -8.91 -2.50
C THR A 31 -20.73 -7.40 -2.62
N LEU A 32 -21.47 -6.61 -1.83
CA LEU A 32 -21.32 -5.16 -1.78
C LEU A 32 -19.93 -4.75 -1.30
N ILE A 33 -19.41 -5.37 -0.23
CA ILE A 33 -18.07 -5.03 0.29
C ILE A 33 -16.98 -5.43 -0.72
N THR A 34 -17.12 -6.59 -1.37
CA THR A 34 -16.18 -7.00 -2.43
C THR A 34 -16.20 -6.01 -3.60
N ARG A 35 -17.39 -5.57 -4.01
CA ARG A 35 -17.56 -4.55 -5.05
C ARG A 35 -16.99 -3.21 -4.62
N LEU A 36 -17.25 -2.79 -3.38
CA LEU A 36 -16.67 -1.58 -2.80
C LEU A 36 -15.14 -1.66 -2.89
N GLU A 37 -14.49 -2.71 -2.37
CA GLU A 37 -13.02 -2.84 -2.37
C GLU A 37 -12.41 -2.99 -3.77
N ALA A 38 -13.15 -3.50 -4.76
CA ALA A 38 -12.73 -3.53 -6.16
C ALA A 38 -12.99 -2.23 -6.93
N ALA A 39 -13.89 -1.36 -6.44
CA ALA A 39 -14.32 -0.16 -7.14
C ALA A 39 -13.17 0.80 -7.48
N ASP A 40 -13.21 1.41 -8.66
CA ASP A 40 -12.43 2.62 -8.93
C ASP A 40 -13.00 3.82 -8.13
N VAL A 41 -12.41 5.01 -8.30
CA VAL A 41 -12.83 6.20 -7.55
C VAL A 41 -14.24 6.66 -7.93
N GLU A 42 -14.66 6.46 -9.19
CA GLU A 42 -16.00 6.84 -9.66
C GLU A 42 -17.07 5.90 -9.10
N GLU A 43 -16.81 4.59 -9.15
CA GLU A 43 -17.68 3.59 -8.57
C GLU A 43 -17.74 3.70 -7.04
N LEU A 44 -16.61 3.96 -6.37
CA LEU A 44 -16.59 4.26 -4.94
C LEU A 44 -17.53 5.42 -4.61
N ALA A 45 -17.38 6.55 -5.31
CA ALA A 45 -18.22 7.73 -5.11
C ALA A 45 -19.72 7.39 -5.29
N ARG A 46 -20.08 6.64 -6.33
CA ARG A 46 -21.48 6.23 -6.57
C ARG A 46 -22.01 5.33 -5.46
N LEU A 47 -21.25 4.32 -5.06
CA LEU A 47 -21.65 3.36 -4.03
C LEU A 47 -21.93 4.04 -2.69
N VAL A 48 -21.12 5.02 -2.31
CA VAL A 48 -21.31 5.71 -1.02
C VAL A 48 -22.24 6.92 -1.10
N ALA A 49 -22.51 7.50 -2.28
CA ALA A 49 -23.38 8.67 -2.42
C ALA A 49 -24.88 8.32 -2.33
N ARG A 50 -25.30 7.19 -2.93
CA ARG A 50 -26.71 6.82 -3.05
C ARG A 50 -26.98 5.34 -2.76
N PRO A 51 -26.60 4.82 -1.57
CA PRO A 51 -26.92 3.45 -1.22
C PRO A 51 -28.42 3.29 -0.93
N SER A 52 -28.93 2.08 -1.17
CA SER A 52 -30.19 1.63 -0.57
C SER A 52 -30.06 1.49 0.95
N ALA A 53 -31.18 1.35 1.67
CA ALA A 53 -31.17 1.24 3.14
C ALA A 53 -30.37 0.02 3.65
N ASP A 54 -30.37 -1.09 2.92
CA ASP A 54 -29.60 -2.28 3.28
C ASP A 54 -28.11 -2.12 2.94
N GLU A 55 -27.79 -1.49 1.81
CA GLU A 55 -26.41 -1.17 1.45
C GLU A 55 -25.78 -0.18 2.46
N GLU A 56 -26.52 0.86 2.87
CA GLU A 56 -26.05 1.79 3.90
C GLU A 56 -25.75 1.07 5.21
N ARG A 57 -26.63 0.14 5.63
CA ARG A 57 -26.41 -0.64 6.86
C ARG A 57 -25.13 -1.46 6.77
N ALA A 58 -24.92 -2.15 5.64
CA ALA A 58 -23.72 -2.95 5.40
C ALA A 58 -22.45 -2.09 5.33
N LEU A 59 -22.50 -0.96 4.63
CA LEU A 59 -21.38 -0.02 4.53
C LEU A 59 -21.02 0.59 5.88
N ARG A 60 -22.00 0.94 6.71
CA ARG A 60 -21.77 1.42 8.09
C ARG A 60 -21.18 0.34 8.99
N ALA A 61 -21.63 -0.90 8.86
CA ALA A 61 -21.07 -2.03 9.61
C ALA A 61 -19.61 -2.28 9.21
N TYR A 62 -19.29 -2.20 7.92
CA TYR A 62 -17.95 -2.44 7.41
C TYR A 62 -16.97 -1.28 7.66
N LEU A 63 -17.35 -0.05 7.32
CA LEU A 63 -16.47 1.13 7.39
C LEU A 63 -16.46 1.77 8.79
N GLY A 64 -17.48 1.51 9.60
CA GLY A 64 -17.82 2.29 10.78
C GLY A 64 -18.71 3.50 10.43
N SER A 65 -19.64 3.83 11.31
CA SER A 65 -20.67 4.86 11.06
C SER A 65 -20.10 6.25 10.75
N GLU A 66 -19.08 6.70 11.50
CA GLU A 66 -18.49 8.03 11.29
C GLU A 66 -17.74 8.10 9.96
N ARG A 67 -16.95 7.07 9.63
CA ARG A 67 -16.19 7.03 8.37
C ARG A 67 -17.13 6.97 7.18
N TYR A 68 -18.17 6.14 7.25
CA TYR A 68 -19.21 6.12 6.23
C TYR A 68 -19.83 7.52 6.04
N GLN A 69 -20.19 8.23 7.12
CA GLN A 69 -20.75 9.58 7.02
C GLN A 69 -19.80 10.57 6.34
N ARG A 70 -18.49 10.51 6.64
CA ARG A 70 -17.48 11.35 5.97
C ARG A 70 -17.38 11.02 4.48
N LEU A 71 -17.30 9.74 4.12
CA LEU A 71 -17.25 9.29 2.72
C LEU A 71 -18.51 9.67 1.95
N HIS A 72 -19.69 9.45 2.52
CA HIS A 72 -20.97 9.85 1.95
C HIS A 72 -21.02 11.36 1.69
N SER A 73 -20.62 12.17 2.67
CA SER A 73 -20.57 13.63 2.54
C SER A 73 -19.58 14.09 1.46
N LEU A 74 -18.41 13.47 1.37
CA LEU A 74 -17.42 13.73 0.33
C LEU A 74 -17.96 13.39 -1.06
N ALA A 75 -18.64 12.25 -1.20
CA ALA A 75 -19.20 11.82 -2.47
C ALA A 75 -20.33 12.75 -2.96
N LEU A 76 -21.21 13.20 -2.05
CA LEU A 76 -22.24 14.19 -2.38
C LEU A 76 -21.64 15.55 -2.78
N ARG A 77 -20.62 16.03 -2.06
CA ARG A 77 -19.91 17.28 -2.42
C ARG A 77 -19.27 17.19 -3.79
N ARG A 78 -18.66 16.04 -4.10
CA ARG A 78 -18.10 15.76 -5.42
C ARG A 78 -19.16 15.82 -6.51
N GLU A 79 -20.29 15.11 -6.34
CA GLU A 79 -21.39 15.13 -7.32
C GLU A 79 -21.90 16.55 -7.58
N MET A 80 -22.11 17.33 -6.51
CA MET A 80 -22.55 18.72 -6.62
C MET A 80 -21.53 19.58 -7.38
N THR A 81 -20.24 19.51 -6.98
CA THR A 81 -19.16 20.30 -7.59
C THR A 81 -19.02 20.00 -9.08
N ARG A 82 -19.06 18.71 -9.45
CA ARG A 82 -18.94 18.29 -10.86
C ARG A 82 -20.19 18.59 -11.67
N SER A 83 -21.38 18.61 -11.06
CA SER A 83 -22.62 19.02 -11.72
C SER A 83 -22.66 20.53 -11.99
N VAL A 84 -22.08 21.35 -11.11
CA VAL A 84 -21.95 22.81 -11.32
C VAL A 84 -20.90 23.12 -12.40
N HIS A 85 -19.81 22.36 -12.45
CA HIS A 85 -18.67 22.60 -13.35
C HIS A 85 -18.53 21.52 -14.43
N ARG A 86 -19.61 21.19 -15.15
CA ARG A 86 -19.63 20.07 -16.13
C ARG A 86 -18.60 20.20 -17.26
N ASN A 87 -18.24 21.42 -17.64
CA ASN A 87 -17.31 21.68 -18.74
C ASN A 87 -15.88 21.96 -18.26
N ARG A 88 -15.60 21.82 -16.96
CA ARG A 88 -14.25 22.04 -16.41
C ARG A 88 -13.39 20.81 -16.66
N THR A 89 -12.19 21.04 -17.18
CA THR A 89 -11.12 20.02 -17.19
C THR A 89 -10.53 19.91 -15.79
N TYR A 90 -10.40 18.69 -15.29
CA TYR A 90 -9.82 18.40 -13.98
C TYR A 90 -8.40 17.85 -14.15
N PRO A 91 -7.42 18.27 -13.32
CA PRO A 91 -6.07 17.73 -13.37
C PRO A 91 -6.06 16.23 -13.01
N ASN A 92 -5.17 15.48 -13.65
CA ASN A 92 -4.99 14.06 -13.36
C ASN A 92 -4.11 13.89 -12.12
N VAL A 93 -4.57 13.06 -11.19
CA VAL A 93 -3.86 12.74 -9.95
C VAL A 93 -3.82 11.25 -9.73
N ILE A 94 -2.63 10.73 -9.44
CA ILE A 94 -2.44 9.35 -9.01
C ILE A 94 -2.21 9.33 -7.51
N VAL A 95 -2.92 8.46 -6.81
CA VAL A 95 -2.70 8.19 -5.39
C VAL A 95 -1.94 6.89 -5.24
N ILE A 96 -0.77 6.95 -4.62
CA ILE A 96 0.08 5.79 -4.33
C ILE A 96 0.05 5.54 -2.81
N PRO A 97 -0.40 4.37 -2.35
CA PRO A 97 -0.49 4.07 -0.94
C PRO A 97 0.91 3.80 -0.35
N ARG A 98 0.92 3.76 0.98
CA ARG A 98 2.05 3.32 1.79
C ARG A 98 2.23 1.79 1.73
N MET A 99 3.35 1.28 2.27
CA MET A 99 3.52 -0.17 2.48
C MET A 99 2.37 -0.71 3.33
N PHE A 100 1.79 -1.85 2.94
CA PHE A 100 0.57 -2.43 3.53
C PHE A 100 -0.74 -1.72 3.20
N GLY A 101 -0.74 -0.65 2.39
CA GLY A 101 -1.95 0.03 1.94
C GLY A 101 -2.58 -0.55 0.67
N SER A 102 -1.91 -1.48 0.01
CA SER A 102 -2.47 -2.31 -1.06
C SER A 102 -2.96 -3.64 -0.50
N GLU A 103 -4.12 -4.08 -0.97
CA GLU A 103 -4.59 -5.45 -0.76
C GLU A 103 -3.71 -6.44 -1.52
N LEU A 104 -3.46 -7.61 -0.93
CA LEU A 104 -2.79 -8.73 -1.59
C LEU A 104 -3.71 -9.94 -1.64
N THR A 105 -3.93 -10.46 -2.84
CA THR A 105 -4.72 -11.67 -3.10
C THR A 105 -3.82 -12.79 -3.58
N SER A 106 -3.93 -13.94 -2.93
CA SER A 106 -3.34 -15.20 -3.37
C SER A 106 -4.28 -15.92 -4.30
N THR A 107 -3.74 -16.50 -5.36
CA THR A 107 -4.44 -17.42 -6.27
C THR A 107 -3.74 -18.76 -6.23
N ASP A 108 -4.47 -19.85 -5.99
CA ASP A 108 -3.92 -21.21 -6.06
C ASP A 108 -3.87 -21.74 -7.50
N LEU A 109 -3.34 -22.96 -7.68
CA LEU A 109 -3.22 -23.61 -9.00
C LEU A 109 -4.58 -23.86 -9.67
N ASP A 110 -5.65 -24.00 -8.89
CA ASP A 110 -7.02 -24.19 -9.39
C ASP A 110 -7.72 -22.86 -9.73
N GLY A 111 -7.05 -21.73 -9.49
CA GLY A 111 -7.56 -20.39 -9.77
C GLY A 111 -8.40 -19.78 -8.64
N ASN A 112 -8.49 -20.44 -7.47
CA ASN A 112 -9.23 -19.91 -6.34
C ASN A 112 -8.49 -18.72 -5.73
N LYS A 113 -9.23 -17.62 -5.54
CA LYS A 113 -8.68 -16.35 -5.06
C LYS A 113 -9.01 -16.12 -3.59
N GLU A 114 -8.00 -15.81 -2.78
CA GLU A 114 -8.16 -15.49 -1.37
C GLU A 114 -7.40 -14.20 -1.03
N ARG A 115 -8.11 -13.19 -0.52
CA ARG A 115 -7.49 -11.96 0.00
C ARG A 115 -6.79 -12.26 1.32
N ILE A 116 -5.45 -12.16 1.32
CA ILE A 116 -4.61 -12.42 2.48
C ILE A 116 -4.35 -11.13 3.26
N TRP A 117 -4.00 -10.05 2.55
CA TRP A 117 -3.68 -8.78 3.19
C TRP A 117 -4.88 -7.80 3.10
N LEU A 118 -5.53 -7.42 4.20
CA LEU A 118 -5.37 -7.93 5.58
C LEU A 118 -6.62 -8.66 6.06
N ASN A 119 -6.49 -9.97 6.31
CA ASN A 119 -7.57 -10.81 6.80
C ASN A 119 -7.12 -11.63 8.03
N PRO A 120 -7.54 -11.27 9.25
CA PRO A 120 -7.14 -11.95 10.49
C PRO A 120 -7.44 -13.44 10.49
N ARG A 121 -8.60 -13.87 9.99
CA ARG A 121 -8.97 -15.29 9.94
C ARG A 121 -8.03 -16.08 9.05
N ARG A 122 -7.57 -15.47 7.95
CA ARG A 122 -6.60 -16.09 7.03
C ARG A 122 -5.21 -16.14 7.65
N ILE A 123 -4.82 -15.13 8.41
CA ILE A 123 -3.58 -15.14 9.21
C ILE A 123 -3.63 -16.27 10.25
N VAL A 124 -4.72 -16.39 11.00
CA VAL A 124 -4.93 -17.48 11.98
C VAL A 124 -4.97 -18.86 11.30
N ALA A 125 -5.48 -18.94 10.07
CA ALA A 125 -5.42 -20.15 9.25
C ALA A 125 -4.01 -20.45 8.68
N GLY A 126 -2.98 -19.70 9.08
CA GLY A 126 -1.58 -19.91 8.69
C GLY A 126 -1.22 -19.37 7.29
N GLN A 127 -2.12 -18.63 6.64
CA GLN A 127 -1.92 -18.19 5.25
C GLN A 127 -0.90 -17.04 5.11
N LEU A 128 -0.43 -16.46 6.22
CA LEU A 128 0.61 -15.43 6.19
C LEU A 128 1.89 -15.94 5.48
N ASN A 129 2.21 -17.23 5.61
CA ASN A 129 3.35 -17.87 4.96
C ASN A 129 3.31 -17.77 3.42
N ARG A 130 2.12 -17.65 2.81
CA ARG A 130 1.97 -17.46 1.36
C ARG A 130 2.53 -16.12 0.87
N LEU A 131 2.74 -15.16 1.78
CA LEU A 131 3.36 -13.88 1.41
C LEU A 131 4.87 -14.00 1.22
N ARG A 132 5.51 -15.07 1.73
CA ARG A 132 6.97 -15.23 1.66
C ARG A 132 7.43 -15.31 0.20
N LEU A 133 8.43 -14.50 -0.13
CA LEU A 133 9.07 -14.53 -1.45
C LEU A 133 10.22 -15.54 -1.47
N ALA A 134 10.49 -16.08 -2.66
CA ALA A 134 11.69 -16.83 -2.95
C ALA A 134 12.94 -15.94 -2.80
N PRO A 135 14.17 -16.52 -2.72
CA PRO A 135 15.39 -15.75 -2.53
C PRO A 135 15.58 -14.59 -3.52
N ASN A 136 15.15 -14.78 -4.78
CA ASN A 136 15.19 -13.75 -5.84
C ASN A 136 14.33 -12.50 -5.56
N GLY A 137 13.47 -12.51 -4.52
CA GLY A 137 12.62 -11.39 -4.14
C GLY A 137 11.54 -11.02 -5.17
N LEU A 138 11.23 -11.92 -6.10
CA LEU A 138 10.29 -11.69 -7.20
C LEU A 138 9.20 -12.76 -7.29
N SER A 139 9.58 -14.04 -7.20
CA SER A 139 8.64 -15.17 -7.24
C SER A 139 8.20 -15.56 -5.83
N GLU A 140 7.06 -16.25 -5.73
CA GLU A 140 6.60 -16.80 -4.46
C GLU A 140 7.53 -17.89 -3.96
N PHE A 141 7.65 -18.04 -2.63
CA PHE A 141 8.40 -19.13 -2.03
C PHE A 141 7.70 -20.48 -2.23
N ASP A 142 6.37 -20.49 -2.11
CA ASP A 142 5.53 -21.65 -2.42
C ASP A 142 4.98 -21.50 -3.84
N PRO A 143 5.39 -22.35 -4.81
CA PRO A 143 4.98 -22.24 -6.21
C PRO A 143 3.52 -22.62 -6.46
N HIS A 144 2.81 -23.18 -5.46
CA HIS A 144 1.38 -23.49 -5.59
C HIS A 144 0.49 -22.25 -5.55
N TYR A 145 1.06 -21.10 -5.19
CA TYR A 145 0.34 -19.85 -5.07
C TYR A 145 0.99 -18.76 -5.92
N THR A 146 0.18 -17.82 -6.37
CA THR A 146 0.62 -16.54 -6.91
C THR A 146 -0.03 -15.43 -6.12
N VAL A 147 0.75 -14.49 -5.60
CA VAL A 147 0.22 -13.34 -4.86
C VAL A 147 0.33 -12.08 -5.73
N LYS A 148 -0.76 -11.32 -5.81
CA LYS A 148 -0.83 -10.07 -6.57
C LYS A 148 -1.51 -8.99 -5.77
N ALA A 149 -1.10 -7.75 -6.02
CA ALA A 149 -1.82 -6.59 -5.52
C ALA A 149 -3.11 -6.38 -6.31
N THR A 150 -4.23 -6.25 -5.61
CA THR A 150 -5.58 -6.30 -6.20
C THR A 150 -6.45 -5.08 -5.94
N GLY A 151 -6.02 -4.20 -5.04
CA GLY A 151 -6.76 -2.98 -4.73
C GLY A 151 -5.99 -2.09 -3.75
N ILE A 152 -6.51 -0.88 -3.57
CA ILE A 152 -6.10 0.03 -2.48
C ILE A 152 -7.12 -0.11 -1.34
N MET A 153 -6.65 -0.19 -0.10
CA MET A 153 -7.54 -0.37 1.06
C MET A 153 -8.43 0.86 1.27
N LYS A 154 -9.71 0.77 0.88
CA LYS A 154 -10.60 1.95 0.87
C LYS A 154 -10.95 2.45 2.25
N GLU A 155 -10.91 1.56 3.24
CA GLU A 155 -11.03 1.93 4.65
C GLU A 155 -10.04 3.05 5.07
N TYR A 156 -8.85 3.09 4.45
CA TYR A 156 -7.78 4.04 4.77
C TYR A 156 -7.68 5.18 3.75
N TYR A 157 -7.87 4.87 2.47
CA TYR A 157 -7.62 5.82 1.38
C TYR A 157 -8.89 6.43 0.80
N GLY A 158 -10.08 5.90 1.10
CA GLY A 158 -11.33 6.37 0.51
C GLY A 158 -11.57 7.86 0.73
N GLU A 159 -11.29 8.38 1.94
CA GLU A 159 -11.47 9.80 2.24
C GLU A 159 -10.49 10.67 1.43
N LEU A 160 -9.22 10.26 1.30
CA LEU A 160 -8.23 10.94 0.47
C LEU A 160 -8.63 10.94 -1.00
N LEU A 161 -9.03 9.77 -1.52
CA LEU A 161 -9.45 9.59 -2.90
C LEU A 161 -10.64 10.49 -3.24
N LEU A 162 -11.69 10.48 -2.41
CA LEU A 162 -12.89 11.28 -2.65
C LEU A 162 -12.65 12.77 -2.42
N THR A 163 -11.77 13.15 -1.48
CA THR A 163 -11.37 14.55 -1.28
C THR A 163 -10.69 15.10 -2.52
N LEU A 164 -9.72 14.37 -3.07
CA LEU A 164 -9.05 14.77 -4.31
C LEU A 164 -10.02 14.74 -5.51
N ALA A 165 -10.92 13.76 -5.57
CA ALA A 165 -11.85 13.59 -6.69
C ALA A 165 -12.93 14.68 -6.79
N GLU A 166 -13.06 15.53 -5.77
CA GLU A 166 -13.86 16.76 -5.83
C GLU A 166 -13.30 17.72 -6.89
N GLN A 167 -11.97 17.81 -7.04
CA GLN A 167 -11.29 18.79 -7.88
C GLN A 167 -10.28 18.19 -8.87
N CYS A 168 -10.14 16.87 -8.90
CA CYS A 168 -9.20 16.15 -9.76
C CYS A 168 -9.87 14.93 -10.42
N THR A 169 -9.26 14.43 -11.49
CA THR A 169 -9.48 13.06 -11.99
C THR A 169 -8.49 12.14 -11.27
N VAL A 170 -8.99 11.25 -10.43
CA VAL A 170 -8.14 10.48 -9.49
C VAL A 170 -8.06 9.02 -9.88
N HIS A 171 -6.84 8.52 -10.01
CA HIS A 171 -6.53 7.11 -10.20
C HIS A 171 -5.80 6.57 -8.97
N ALA A 172 -6.28 5.46 -8.41
CA ALA A 172 -5.54 4.76 -7.37
C ALA A 172 -4.54 3.79 -8.01
N PHE A 173 -3.27 3.87 -7.63
CA PHE A 173 -2.26 2.91 -8.04
C PHE A 173 -1.82 2.07 -6.85
N TRP A 174 -2.21 0.80 -6.84
CA TRP A 174 -1.75 -0.19 -5.87
C TRP A 174 -0.62 -1.03 -6.47
N TYR A 175 0.26 -1.52 -5.60
CA TYR A 175 1.45 -2.27 -5.96
C TYR A 175 1.74 -3.37 -4.94
N ASP A 176 2.51 -4.39 -5.37
CA ASP A 176 3.00 -5.42 -4.47
C ASP A 176 4.13 -4.87 -3.60
N TRP A 177 3.76 -4.43 -2.41
CA TRP A 177 4.65 -3.79 -1.45
C TRP A 177 5.73 -4.71 -0.87
N ARG A 178 5.71 -6.02 -1.21
CA ARG A 178 6.78 -6.96 -0.85
C ARG A 178 8.00 -6.81 -1.76
N LYS A 179 7.78 -6.44 -3.03
CA LYS A 179 8.81 -6.44 -4.09
C LYS A 179 9.57 -5.11 -4.15
N SER A 180 10.67 -5.09 -4.89
CA SER A 180 11.49 -3.90 -5.09
C SER A 180 10.67 -2.73 -5.66
N PHE A 181 10.92 -1.51 -5.20
CA PHE A 181 10.29 -0.30 -5.76
C PHE A 181 10.53 -0.11 -7.25
N LYS A 182 11.59 -0.71 -7.82
CA LYS A 182 11.82 -0.73 -9.28
C LYS A 182 10.73 -1.50 -10.03
N VAL A 183 10.23 -2.60 -9.45
CA VAL A 183 9.13 -3.39 -10.02
C VAL A 183 7.86 -2.56 -10.01
N GLY A 184 7.51 -1.97 -8.86
CA GLY A 184 6.35 -1.10 -8.73
C GLY A 184 6.44 0.15 -9.63
N ALA A 185 7.63 0.71 -9.84
CA ALA A 185 7.85 1.82 -10.76
C ALA A 185 7.60 1.44 -12.22
N ALA A 186 8.04 0.26 -12.65
CA ALA A 186 7.76 -0.24 -14.00
C ALA A 186 6.26 -0.54 -14.20
N GLU A 187 5.60 -1.10 -13.18
CA GLU A 187 4.15 -1.28 -13.18
C GLU A 187 3.41 0.06 -13.25
N LEU A 188 3.87 1.08 -12.52
CA LEU A 188 3.29 2.42 -12.57
C LEU A 188 3.41 3.03 -13.97
N GLN A 189 4.58 2.93 -14.60
CA GLN A 189 4.78 3.41 -15.98
C GLN A 189 3.80 2.73 -16.95
N GLY A 190 3.66 1.40 -16.89
CA GLY A 190 2.71 0.69 -17.76
C GLY A 190 1.25 1.10 -17.52
N ARG A 191 0.89 1.48 -16.28
CA ARG A 191 -0.43 2.03 -15.97
C ARG A 191 -0.63 3.44 -16.51
N LEU A 192 0.39 4.29 -16.40
CA LEU A 192 0.37 5.65 -16.97
C LEU A 192 0.11 5.62 -18.48
N ASP A 193 0.81 4.75 -19.21
CA ASP A 193 0.64 4.57 -20.66
C ASP A 193 -0.78 4.11 -21.05
N THR A 194 -1.51 3.49 -20.12
CA THR A 194 -2.88 3.04 -20.34
C THR A 194 -3.91 4.10 -19.93
N TRP A 195 -3.62 4.88 -18.90
CA TRP A 195 -4.57 5.81 -18.30
C TRP A 195 -4.58 7.19 -18.96
N PHE A 196 -3.45 7.63 -19.52
CA PHE A 196 -3.27 9.00 -19.98
C PHE A 196 -2.60 9.06 -21.34
N GLY A 197 -2.85 10.13 -22.09
CA GLY A 197 -2.04 10.50 -23.25
C GLY A 197 -0.60 10.85 -22.87
N GLU A 198 0.30 10.75 -23.84
CA GLU A 198 1.76 10.88 -23.66
C GLU A 198 2.19 12.22 -23.02
N ASP A 199 1.50 13.31 -23.38
CA ASP A 199 1.81 14.68 -22.91
C ASP A 199 0.76 15.21 -21.91
N GLU A 200 -0.12 14.36 -21.38
CA GLU A 200 -1.11 14.80 -20.39
C GLU A 200 -0.45 15.12 -19.05
N PRO A 201 -0.78 16.27 -18.41
CA PRO A 201 -0.29 16.57 -17.08
C PRO A 201 -0.76 15.58 -16.02
N VAL A 202 0.17 14.90 -15.34
CA VAL A 202 -0.16 13.90 -14.30
C VAL A 202 0.58 14.20 -13.01
N HIS A 203 -0.15 14.49 -11.94
CA HIS A 203 0.41 14.68 -10.60
C HIS A 203 0.34 13.38 -9.78
N ILE A 204 1.25 13.23 -8.83
CA ILE A 204 1.34 12.06 -7.94
C ILE A 204 1.20 12.53 -6.50
N VAL A 205 0.26 11.94 -5.76
CA VAL A 205 0.16 12.04 -4.30
C VAL A 205 0.54 10.69 -3.72
N ALA A 206 1.66 10.63 -3.02
CA ALA A 206 2.22 9.39 -2.51
C ALA A 206 2.30 9.42 -0.99
N HIS A 207 1.72 8.40 -0.33
CA HIS A 207 1.71 8.30 1.13
C HIS A 207 2.81 7.35 1.62
N GLY A 208 3.58 7.78 2.63
CA GLY A 208 4.63 6.99 3.26
C GLY A 208 5.62 6.45 2.24
N GLU A 209 5.79 5.13 2.24
CA GLU A 209 6.72 4.40 1.39
C GLU A 209 6.34 4.47 -0.11
N GLY A 210 5.09 4.81 -0.45
CA GLY A 210 4.67 5.05 -1.82
C GLY A 210 5.44 6.20 -2.50
N GLY A 211 5.95 7.16 -1.71
CA GLY A 211 6.81 8.23 -2.24
C GLY A 211 8.16 7.72 -2.72
N LEU A 212 8.69 6.65 -2.12
CA LEU A 212 9.92 6.00 -2.59
C LEU A 212 9.68 5.28 -3.93
N LEU A 213 8.50 4.69 -4.12
CA LEU A 213 8.07 4.16 -5.41
C LEU A 213 7.98 5.28 -6.45
N ALA A 214 7.31 6.39 -6.13
CA ALA A 214 7.18 7.53 -7.03
C ALA A 214 8.55 8.11 -7.44
N ARG A 215 9.47 8.26 -6.48
CA ARG A 215 10.84 8.72 -6.79
C ARG A 215 11.63 7.70 -7.61
N SER A 216 11.40 6.40 -7.38
CA SER A 216 11.98 5.34 -8.21
C SER A 216 11.47 5.39 -9.64
N TYR A 217 10.17 5.66 -9.83
CA TYR A 217 9.57 5.90 -11.13
C TYR A 217 10.25 7.07 -11.85
N ILE A 218 10.39 8.22 -11.18
CA ILE A 218 11.06 9.39 -11.76
C ILE A 218 12.53 9.09 -12.10
N ALA A 219 13.22 8.31 -11.28
CA ALA A 219 14.61 7.92 -11.53
C ALA A 219 14.78 7.03 -12.77
N LEU A 220 13.83 6.12 -12.99
CA LEU A 220 13.89 5.10 -14.05
C LEU A 220 13.27 5.58 -15.36
N PHE A 221 12.30 6.48 -15.30
CA PHE A 221 11.55 7.01 -16.44
C PHE A 221 11.57 8.55 -16.46
N PRO A 222 12.76 9.19 -16.48
CA PRO A 222 12.87 10.64 -16.40
C PRO A 222 12.19 11.35 -17.57
N ASP A 223 12.30 10.82 -18.78
CA ASP A 223 11.68 11.41 -19.97
C ASP A 223 10.14 11.43 -19.86
N GLN A 224 9.54 10.35 -19.37
CA GLN A 224 8.09 10.27 -19.18
C GLN A 224 7.63 11.20 -18.06
N TRP A 225 8.41 11.30 -16.96
CA TRP A 225 8.16 12.28 -15.92
C TRP A 225 8.23 13.73 -16.43
N GLN A 226 9.15 14.03 -17.36
CA GLN A 226 9.23 15.35 -17.99
C GLN A 226 8.03 15.61 -18.91
N ARG A 227 7.62 14.65 -19.76
CA ARG A 227 6.46 14.80 -20.64
C ARG A 227 5.17 15.05 -19.87
N HIS A 228 4.94 14.32 -18.78
CA HIS A 228 3.77 14.50 -17.93
C HIS A 228 3.76 15.81 -17.14
N GLN A 229 4.85 16.62 -17.11
CA GLN A 229 4.94 17.90 -16.41
C GLN A 229 4.33 17.92 -14.99
N GLY A 230 4.35 16.76 -14.33
CA GLY A 230 3.67 16.48 -13.08
C GLY A 230 4.30 17.12 -11.85
N ARG A 231 3.60 17.04 -10.72
CA ARG A 231 4.15 17.36 -9.40
C ARG A 231 3.98 16.16 -8.48
N LEU A 232 4.95 15.93 -7.60
CA LEU A 232 4.95 14.87 -6.62
C LEU A 232 4.72 15.48 -5.22
N ILE A 233 3.62 15.10 -4.59
CA ILE A 233 3.33 15.39 -3.19
C ILE A 233 3.59 14.12 -2.39
N MET A 234 4.54 14.19 -1.47
CA MET A 234 4.91 13.10 -0.56
C MET A 234 4.33 13.37 0.82
N LEU A 235 3.48 12.48 1.31
CA LEU A 235 2.88 12.56 2.64
C LEU A 235 3.68 11.65 3.59
N GLY A 236 4.60 12.24 4.36
CA GLY A 236 5.41 11.52 5.34
C GLY A 236 6.35 10.46 4.75
N THR A 237 6.88 10.68 3.54
CA THR A 237 7.77 9.72 2.87
C THR A 237 9.13 9.61 3.58
N PRO A 238 9.58 8.40 3.94
CA PRO A 238 10.87 8.19 4.62
C PRO A 238 12.03 8.24 3.61
N ASN A 239 12.33 9.43 3.08
CA ASN A 239 13.35 9.63 2.03
C ASN A 239 14.77 9.17 2.42
N HIS A 240 15.04 9.02 3.71
CA HIS A 240 16.33 8.55 4.25
C HIS A 240 16.21 7.20 4.97
N GLY A 241 15.12 6.46 4.72
CA GLY A 241 14.82 5.20 5.41
C GLY A 241 14.15 5.38 6.78
N MET A 242 13.88 4.26 7.43
CA MET A 242 13.17 4.20 8.70
C MET A 242 13.65 3.00 9.54
N ILE A 243 13.84 3.22 10.84
CA ILE A 243 14.26 2.15 11.76
C ILE A 243 13.25 0.99 11.82
N ASN A 244 11.97 1.26 11.58
CA ASN A 244 10.92 0.26 11.56
C ASN A 244 11.17 -0.86 10.52
N ALA A 245 11.89 -0.58 9.43
CA ALA A 245 12.28 -1.59 8.45
C ALA A 245 13.25 -2.61 9.06
N LEU A 246 14.22 -2.13 9.85
CA LEU A 246 15.11 -2.99 10.62
C LEU A 246 14.37 -3.74 11.73
N MET A 247 13.44 -3.06 12.42
CA MET A 247 12.61 -3.70 13.45
C MET A 247 11.74 -4.82 12.87
N ALA A 248 11.32 -4.72 11.60
CA ALA A 248 10.54 -5.78 10.95
C ALA A 248 11.36 -7.06 10.79
N ILE A 249 12.59 -6.97 10.26
CA ILE A 249 13.45 -8.14 10.03
C ILE A 249 14.13 -8.68 11.30
N THR A 250 14.10 -7.92 12.39
CA THR A 250 14.60 -8.38 13.70
C THR A 250 13.47 -8.85 14.63
N GLY A 251 12.21 -8.74 14.22
CA GLY A 251 11.05 -9.19 15.01
C GLY A 251 10.57 -8.21 16.09
N HIS A 252 11.10 -6.98 16.12
CA HIS A 252 10.76 -5.97 17.11
C HIS A 252 9.60 -5.06 16.70
N LEU A 253 9.22 -5.05 15.42
CA LEU A 253 8.10 -4.24 14.95
C LEU A 253 6.79 -4.73 15.56
N GLY A 254 5.99 -3.83 16.15
CA GLY A 254 4.74 -4.19 16.82
C GLY A 254 3.75 -4.98 15.94
N LEU A 255 3.73 -4.69 14.63
CA LEU A 255 2.93 -5.45 13.66
C LEU A 255 3.44 -6.89 13.51
N VAL A 256 4.75 -7.12 13.42
CA VAL A 256 5.36 -8.46 13.33
C VAL A 256 5.05 -9.26 14.58
N ARG A 257 5.26 -8.67 15.76
CA ARG A 257 4.92 -9.29 17.06
C ARG A 257 3.43 -9.62 17.19
N TRP A 258 2.56 -8.78 16.63
CA TRP A 258 1.12 -9.03 16.64
C TRP A 258 0.74 -10.17 15.68
N LEU A 259 1.34 -10.23 14.49
CA LEU A 259 1.14 -11.32 13.53
C LEU A 259 1.61 -12.66 14.10
N ASP A 260 2.77 -12.69 14.76
CA ASP A 260 3.29 -13.91 15.41
C ASP A 260 2.34 -14.42 16.51
N GLN A 261 1.65 -13.54 17.24
CA GLN A 261 0.64 -13.91 18.24
C GLN A 261 -0.64 -14.49 17.64
N LEU A 262 -0.96 -14.15 16.38
CA LEU A 262 -2.13 -14.68 15.68
C LEU A 262 -1.84 -16.01 14.96
N ALA A 263 -0.56 -16.30 14.69
CA ALA A 263 -0.19 -17.52 14.00
C ALA A 263 -0.52 -18.75 14.86
N PRO A 264 -1.06 -19.83 14.27
CA PRO A 264 -1.43 -21.02 15.01
C PRO A 264 -0.18 -21.75 15.54
N THR A 265 -0.26 -22.29 16.75
CA THR A 265 0.89 -22.86 17.48
C THR A 265 1.55 -24.04 16.77
N ASP A 266 0.79 -24.77 15.94
CA ASP A 266 1.26 -25.91 15.15
C ASP A 266 1.87 -25.51 13.79
N ARG A 267 1.64 -24.28 13.33
CA ARG A 267 2.22 -23.71 12.10
C ARG A 267 2.65 -22.25 12.32
N PRO A 268 3.65 -22.00 13.18
CA PRO A 268 4.12 -20.65 13.43
C PRO A 268 4.60 -20.03 12.12
N ALA A 269 3.98 -18.94 11.71
CA ALA A 269 4.55 -18.06 10.70
C ALA A 269 5.63 -17.25 11.43
N ASP A 270 6.91 -17.44 11.09
CA ASP A 270 7.95 -16.50 11.52
C ASP A 270 7.77 -15.24 10.67
N ALA A 271 6.93 -14.31 11.15
CA ALA A 271 6.60 -13.09 10.40
C ALA A 271 7.84 -12.24 10.14
N ARG A 272 8.88 -12.40 10.96
CA ARG A 272 10.21 -11.83 10.75
C ARG A 272 10.91 -12.47 9.55
N VAL A 273 10.88 -13.79 9.36
CA VAL A 273 11.40 -14.47 8.15
C VAL A 273 10.62 -14.05 6.90
N ILE A 274 9.31 -13.90 7.01
CA ILE A 274 8.47 -13.41 5.91
C ILE A 274 8.88 -11.98 5.55
N ALA A 275 9.00 -11.08 6.53
CA ALA A 275 9.46 -9.72 6.32
C ALA A 275 10.87 -9.69 5.69
N ALA A 276 11.80 -10.51 6.17
CA ALA A 276 13.15 -10.62 5.64
C ALA A 276 13.21 -11.15 4.19
N SER A 277 12.11 -11.72 3.66
CA SER A 277 12.02 -12.09 2.25
C SER A 277 11.73 -10.91 1.32
N PHE A 278 11.30 -9.75 1.83
CA PHE A 278 10.80 -8.62 1.03
C PHE A 278 11.91 -7.65 0.64
N PRO A 279 12.25 -7.50 -0.66
CA PRO A 279 13.24 -6.51 -1.10
C PRO A 279 12.94 -5.07 -0.69
N SER A 280 11.65 -4.68 -0.66
CA SER A 280 11.24 -3.32 -0.28
C SER A 280 11.70 -2.92 1.12
N ILE A 281 11.73 -3.87 2.06
CA ILE A 281 12.15 -3.59 3.44
C ILE A 281 13.60 -3.12 3.51
N PHE A 282 14.50 -3.78 2.78
CA PHE A 282 15.92 -3.39 2.72
C PHE A 282 16.12 -2.05 2.02
N GLN A 283 15.28 -1.72 1.03
CA GLN A 283 15.25 -0.41 0.36
C GLN A 283 14.80 0.75 1.26
N MET A 284 14.32 0.44 2.47
CA MET A 284 13.89 1.40 3.48
C MET A 284 14.79 1.42 4.72
N PHE A 285 15.90 0.71 4.73
CA PHE A 285 16.87 0.83 5.81
C PHE A 285 17.40 2.27 5.92
N PRO A 286 17.76 2.72 7.13
CA PRO A 286 18.38 4.03 7.33
C PRO A 286 19.56 4.27 6.37
N SER A 287 19.55 5.40 5.70
CA SER A 287 20.47 5.69 4.60
C SER A 287 21.88 6.01 5.11
N PRO A 288 22.93 5.31 4.67
CA PRO A 288 24.31 5.63 5.02
C PRO A 288 24.80 6.89 4.29
N LEU A 289 24.10 7.34 3.25
CA LEU A 289 24.37 8.61 2.56
C LEU A 289 23.90 9.82 3.38
N HIS A 290 22.89 9.63 4.22
CA HIS A 290 22.39 10.66 5.13
C HIS A 290 23.13 10.61 6.47
N ASP A 291 23.34 9.41 7.01
CA ASP A 291 24.05 9.17 8.26
C ASP A 291 25.05 8.02 8.08
N PRO A 292 26.36 8.30 7.92
CA PRO A 292 27.38 7.27 7.74
C PRO A 292 27.45 6.23 8.87
N THR A 293 26.95 6.54 10.08
CA THR A 293 26.89 5.58 11.18
C THR A 293 25.93 4.42 10.92
N MET A 294 25.06 4.54 9.90
CA MET A 294 24.14 3.49 9.46
C MET A 294 24.81 2.46 8.53
N LEU A 295 26.05 2.69 8.08
CA LEU A 295 26.76 1.78 7.18
C LEU A 295 26.82 0.32 7.68
N PRO A 296 27.01 0.03 8.99
CA PRO A 296 26.98 -1.34 9.50
C PRO A 296 25.67 -2.09 9.25
N LEU A 297 24.54 -1.41 9.05
CA LEU A 297 23.26 -2.05 8.71
C LEU A 297 23.30 -2.75 7.34
N TYR A 298 24.28 -2.43 6.50
CA TYR A 298 24.47 -3.02 5.17
C TYR A 298 25.56 -4.10 5.16
N ASP A 299 26.08 -4.47 6.32
CA ASP A 299 27.00 -5.60 6.50
C ASP A 299 26.22 -6.80 7.06
N GLN A 300 26.32 -7.94 6.37
CA GLN A 300 25.71 -9.19 6.81
C GLN A 300 26.21 -9.62 8.21
N GLN A 301 27.47 -9.30 8.55
CA GLN A 301 28.07 -9.69 9.82
C GLN A 301 27.42 -9.00 11.03
N SER A 302 26.70 -7.90 10.82
CA SER A 302 26.00 -7.15 11.87
C SER A 302 24.79 -7.87 12.46
N TYR A 303 24.28 -8.91 11.80
CA TYR A 303 22.99 -9.54 12.15
C TYR A 303 23.12 -10.83 12.99
N GLY A 304 24.34 -11.20 13.38
CA GLY A 304 24.59 -12.43 14.14
C GLY A 304 24.25 -13.71 13.37
N LYS A 305 24.32 -14.86 14.04
CA LYS A 305 24.09 -16.17 13.40
C LYS A 305 22.61 -16.55 13.27
N GLU A 306 21.73 -15.87 14.01
CA GLU A 306 20.31 -16.18 14.10
C GLU A 306 19.48 -15.54 12.98
N LEU A 307 20.03 -14.52 12.31
CA LEU A 307 19.37 -13.82 11.22
C LEU A 307 20.30 -13.75 10.01
N VAL A 308 20.19 -14.76 9.14
CA VAL A 308 20.95 -14.81 7.88
C VAL A 308 20.28 -13.89 6.87
N ILE A 309 20.86 -12.72 6.67
CA ILE A 309 20.42 -11.77 5.66
C ILE A 309 21.13 -12.04 4.34
N ASP A 310 20.37 -11.99 3.25
CA ASP A 310 20.88 -12.10 1.90
C ASP A 310 21.68 -10.82 1.52
N PRO A 311 22.98 -10.94 1.19
CA PRO A 311 23.80 -9.79 0.84
C PRO A 311 23.30 -9.03 -0.38
N GLU A 312 22.62 -9.70 -1.33
CA GLU A 312 22.05 -9.01 -2.50
C GLU A 312 20.91 -8.06 -2.10
N LYS A 313 20.14 -8.39 -1.07
CA LYS A 313 19.08 -7.51 -0.55
C LYS A 313 19.65 -6.28 0.15
N LEU A 314 20.75 -6.44 0.89
CA LEU A 314 21.49 -5.30 1.48
C LEU A 314 22.04 -4.38 0.39
N ALA A 315 22.71 -4.95 -0.62
CA ALA A 315 23.23 -4.19 -1.76
C ALA A 315 22.11 -3.49 -2.54
N LEU A 316 20.96 -4.13 -2.72
CA LEU A 316 19.77 -3.51 -3.32
C LEU A 316 19.31 -2.28 -2.52
N GLY A 317 19.29 -2.38 -1.20
CA GLY A 317 18.92 -1.28 -0.32
C GLY A 317 19.87 -0.10 -0.43
N GLN A 318 21.18 -0.35 -0.38
CA GLN A 318 22.20 0.67 -0.53
C GLN A 318 22.16 1.33 -1.92
N GLY A 319 22.01 0.53 -2.97
CA GLY A 319 21.88 1.01 -4.35
C GLY A 319 20.61 1.83 -4.59
N HIS A 320 19.51 1.54 -3.87
CA HIS A 320 18.30 2.33 -3.93
C HIS A 320 18.49 3.74 -3.36
N HIS A 321 19.21 3.89 -2.23
CA HIS A 321 19.58 5.22 -1.72
C HIS A 321 20.39 6.02 -2.72
N ALA A 322 21.37 5.39 -3.38
CA ALA A 322 22.17 6.04 -4.41
C ALA A 322 21.36 6.42 -5.66
N LEU A 323 20.33 5.62 -6.01
CA LEU A 323 19.40 5.95 -7.09
C LEU A 323 18.58 7.20 -6.73
N LEU A 324 17.96 7.21 -5.55
CA LEU A 324 17.08 8.31 -5.14
C LEU A 324 17.83 9.61 -4.85
N ALA A 325 19.09 9.55 -4.44
CA ALA A 325 19.93 10.75 -4.27
C ALA A 325 20.05 11.60 -5.55
N LYS A 326 19.83 11.00 -6.73
CA LYS A 326 19.85 11.70 -8.04
C LYS A 326 18.50 12.35 -8.40
N VAL A 327 17.43 12.03 -7.66
CA VAL A 327 16.07 12.48 -7.94
C VAL A 327 15.64 13.46 -6.87
N VAL A 328 16.02 14.73 -7.08
CA VAL A 328 15.65 15.86 -6.23
C VAL A 328 15.26 17.00 -7.16
N ASP A 329 13.99 17.38 -7.11
CA ASP A 329 13.44 18.50 -7.87
C ASP A 329 12.59 19.35 -6.92
N PRO A 330 13.16 20.40 -6.30
CA PRO A 330 12.45 21.23 -5.31
C PRO A 330 11.26 22.00 -5.89
N GLU A 331 11.20 22.21 -7.20
CA GLU A 331 10.10 22.94 -7.84
C GLU A 331 8.88 22.04 -8.07
N ARG A 332 9.12 20.73 -8.28
CA ARG A 332 8.07 19.76 -8.60
C ARG A 332 7.82 18.73 -7.50
N MET A 333 8.65 18.65 -6.47
CA MET A 333 8.51 17.70 -5.36
C MET A 333 8.32 18.41 -4.03
N VAL A 334 7.23 18.07 -3.34
CA VAL A 334 6.89 18.63 -2.03
C VAL A 334 6.78 17.49 -1.02
N LEU A 335 7.51 17.61 0.10
CA LEU A 335 7.35 16.73 1.25
C LEU A 335 6.47 17.42 2.29
N VAL A 336 5.34 16.81 2.62
CA VAL A 336 4.51 17.16 3.77
C VAL A 336 4.86 16.19 4.89
N ALA A 337 5.74 16.62 5.80
CA ALA A 337 6.08 15.90 7.02
C ALA A 337 5.48 16.63 8.23
N GLY A 338 4.87 15.88 9.14
CA GLY A 338 4.24 16.39 10.37
C GLY A 338 5.17 16.37 11.57
#